data_AF-A0A3G9J9K2-F1
#
_entry.id   AF-A0A3G9J9K2-F1
#
_cell.length_a   1.000
_cell.length_b   1.000
_cell.length_c   1.000
_cell.angle_alpha   90.00
_cell.angle_beta   90.00
_cell.angle_gamma   90.00
#
_symmetry.space_group_name_H-M   'P 1'
#
loop_
_entity.id
_entity.type
_entity.pdbx_description
1 polymer ?
#
loop_
_entity_poly.entity_id
_entity_poly.type
_entity_poly.pdbx_seq_one_letter_code
_entity_poly.pdbx_strand_id
1 'polypeptide(L)'
;MLFHKGALLKDAHGILIQQTENVQAARQIRFTNVREIVEMETILKAYIYEAIEVEKADLEVSFKKNTEFIIPEEFQNKFDEIPALRTAFEALTPGRQRAYILYFSEPKQSKTRESRVEKYMQQILGGKGLND
;
A
#
# COMPACT_ATOMS: atom_id res chain seq x y z
N MET A 1 9.17 16.29 -6.25
CA MET A 1 8.52 16.86 -5.06
C MET A 1 7.47 15.88 -4.54
N LEU A 2 7.44 15.59 -3.23
CA LEU A 2 6.55 14.61 -2.61
C LEU A 2 5.47 15.31 -1.78
N PHE A 3 4.22 14.88 -1.93
CA PHE A 3 3.07 15.30 -1.14
C PHE A 3 2.53 14.10 -0.35
N HIS A 4 2.65 14.12 0.99
CA HIS A 4 2.30 12.98 1.85
C HIS A 4 0.81 12.60 1.77
N LYS A 5 -0.08 13.61 1.79
CA LYS A 5 -1.53 13.46 1.57
C LYS A 5 -1.93 13.80 0.14
N GLY A 6 -1.05 13.55 -0.84
CA GLY A 6 -1.23 13.94 -2.23
C GLY A 6 -2.51 13.38 -2.89
N ALA A 7 -3.03 12.25 -2.42
CA ALA A 7 -4.29 11.66 -2.87
C ALA A 7 -5.54 12.51 -2.53
N LEU A 8 -5.42 13.47 -1.62
CA LEU A 8 -6.51 14.39 -1.24
C LEU A 8 -6.50 15.69 -2.06
N LEU A 9 -5.45 15.92 -2.86
CA LEU A 9 -5.35 17.10 -3.72
C LEU A 9 -6.22 16.89 -4.96
N LYS A 10 -6.83 17.97 -5.46
CA LYS A 10 -7.73 17.94 -6.62
C LYS A 10 -7.05 17.60 -7.93
N ASP A 11 -5.73 17.82 -8.00
CA ASP A 11 -4.90 17.57 -9.18
C ASP A 11 -5.41 18.24 -10.46
N ALA A 12 -5.74 19.53 -10.40
CA ALA A 12 -6.33 20.27 -11.53
C ALA A 12 -5.49 20.23 -12.82
N HIS A 13 -4.18 19.98 -12.70
CA HIS A 13 -3.27 19.88 -13.84
C HIS A 13 -2.89 18.44 -14.23
N GLY A 14 -3.36 17.43 -13.51
CA GLY A 14 -3.10 16.01 -13.83
C GLY A 14 -1.62 15.60 -13.72
N ILE A 15 -0.83 16.28 -12.88
CA ILE A 15 0.63 16.09 -12.77
C ILE A 15 1.03 15.31 -11.51
N LEU A 16 0.07 14.96 -10.65
CA LEU A 16 0.34 14.12 -9.49
C LEU A 16 0.38 12.65 -9.89
N ILE A 17 1.55 12.03 -9.68
CA ILE A 17 1.74 10.63 -9.98
C ILE A 17 1.78 9.79 -8.71
N GLN A 18 1.21 8.59 -8.80
CA GLN A 18 1.36 7.54 -7.80
C GLN A 18 2.70 6.82 -8.06
N GLN A 19 3.55 6.68 -7.03
CA GLN A 19 4.89 6.10 -7.22
C GLN A 19 4.83 4.62 -7.63
N THR A 20 3.93 3.85 -7.02
CA THR A 20 3.63 2.45 -7.34
C THR A 20 2.15 2.19 -7.07
N GLU A 21 1.58 1.15 -7.66
CA GLU A 21 0.16 0.75 -7.48
C GLU A 21 -0.27 0.58 -6.01
N ASN A 22 0.66 0.28 -5.11
CA ASN A 22 0.38 0.00 -3.70
C ASN A 22 0.40 1.25 -2.78
N VAL A 23 0.95 2.38 -3.27
CA VAL A 23 1.01 3.65 -2.52
C VAL A 23 -0.36 4.32 -2.54
N GLN A 24 -1.02 4.41 -1.39
CA GLN A 24 -2.40 4.93 -1.34
C GLN A 24 -2.44 6.46 -1.19
N ALA A 25 -1.70 7.00 -0.22
CA ALA A 25 -1.76 8.41 0.17
C ALA A 25 -0.86 9.32 -0.66
N ALA A 26 0.43 9.00 -0.75
CA ALA A 26 1.40 9.95 -1.29
C ALA A 26 1.28 10.12 -2.82
N ARG A 27 1.57 11.33 -3.30
CA ARG A 27 1.74 11.63 -4.72
C ARG A 27 3.03 12.40 -4.93
N GLN A 28 3.60 12.29 -6.13
CA GLN A 28 4.79 13.02 -6.53
C GLN A 28 4.48 13.93 -7.71
N ILE A 29 5.16 15.06 -7.78
CA ILE A 29 5.41 15.79 -9.02
C ILE A 29 6.87 15.50 -9.39
N ARG A 30 7.13 15.04 -10.60
CA ARG A 30 8.47 14.73 -11.10
C ARG A 30 8.91 15.78 -12.10
N PHE A 31 10.20 16.08 -12.08
CA PHE A 31 10.88 16.99 -12.99
C PHE A 31 12.20 16.34 -13.40
N THR A 32 12.67 16.61 -14.61
CA THR A 32 13.94 16.09 -15.13
C THR A 32 15.07 17.11 -15.01
N ASN A 33 14.74 18.40 -14.88
CA ASN A 33 15.70 19.49 -14.81
C ASN A 33 15.13 20.70 -14.07
N VAL A 34 15.99 21.69 -13.80
CA VAL A 34 15.64 22.88 -13.01
C VAL A 34 14.73 23.85 -13.78
N ARG A 35 14.82 23.90 -15.12
CA ARG A 35 14.01 24.84 -15.92
C ARG A 35 12.52 24.50 -15.83
N GLU A 36 12.18 23.22 -15.83
CA GLU A 36 10.80 22.75 -15.61
C GLU A 36 10.22 23.27 -14.28
N ILE A 37 11.03 23.32 -13.22
CA ILE A 37 10.59 23.83 -11.91
C ILE A 37 10.25 25.33 -11.99
N VAL A 38 11.07 26.11 -12.71
CA VAL A 38 10.84 27.55 -12.91
C VAL A 38 9.60 27.80 -13.75
N GLU A 39 9.43 27.06 -14.86
CA GLU A 39 8.25 27.17 -15.73
C GLU A 39 6.96 26.79 -15.00
N MET A 40 7.03 25.86 -14.05
CA MET A 40 5.89 25.39 -13.26
C MET A 40 5.69 26.15 -11.94
N GLU A 41 6.42 27.23 -11.66
CA GLU A 41 6.44 27.89 -10.34
C GLU A 41 5.03 28.18 -9.79
N THR A 42 4.18 28.79 -10.61
CA THR A 42 2.80 29.14 -10.23
C THR A 42 1.96 27.91 -9.92
N ILE A 43 2.13 26.84 -10.69
CA ILE A 43 1.43 25.57 -10.50
C ILE A 43 1.90 24.93 -9.20
N LEU A 44 3.21 24.82 -8.99
CA LEU A 44 3.78 24.23 -7.78
C LEU A 44 3.33 24.95 -6.52
N LYS A 45 3.30 26.29 -6.54
CA LYS A 45 2.75 27.10 -5.44
C LYS A 45 1.29 26.75 -5.17
N ALA A 46 0.45 26.60 -6.20
CA ALA A 46 -0.95 26.22 -6.02
C ALA A 46 -1.11 24.85 -5.33
N TYR A 47 -0.33 23.82 -5.73
CA TYR A 47 -0.34 22.51 -5.07
C TYR A 47 0.16 22.58 -3.62
N ILE A 48 1.17 23.42 -3.33
CA ILE A 48 1.65 23.63 -1.95
C ILE A 48 0.55 24.27 -1.09
N TYR A 49 -0.11 25.31 -1.60
CA TYR A 49 -1.24 25.93 -0.88
C TYR A 49 -2.37 24.94 -0.63
N GLU A 50 -2.75 24.15 -1.63
CA GLU A 50 -3.76 23.13 -1.46
C GLU A 50 -3.38 22.10 -0.39
N ALA A 51 -2.13 21.64 -0.38
CA ALA A 51 -1.64 20.72 0.64
C ALA A 51 -1.67 21.33 2.06
N ILE A 52 -1.39 22.63 2.19
CA ILE A 52 -1.52 23.34 3.47
C ILE A 52 -2.99 23.36 3.91
N GLU A 53 -3.93 23.64 3.01
CA GLU A 53 -5.36 23.68 3.35
C GLU A 53 -5.90 22.28 3.72
N VAL A 54 -5.41 21.22 3.09
CA VAL A 54 -5.73 19.83 3.46
C VAL A 54 -5.32 19.52 4.91
N GLU A 55 -4.11 19.94 5.32
CA GLU A 55 -3.66 19.73 6.70
C GLU A 55 -4.39 20.62 7.70
N LYS A 56 -4.67 21.89 7.36
CA LYS A 56 -5.48 22.77 8.22
C LYS A 56 -6.90 22.25 8.43
N ALA A 57 -7.45 21.57 7.43
CA ALA A 57 -8.77 20.95 7.49
C ALA A 57 -8.76 19.59 8.21
N ASP A 58 -7.61 19.13 8.72
CA ASP A 58 -7.43 17.86 9.41
C ASP A 58 -7.96 16.65 8.60
N LEU A 59 -7.82 16.73 7.27
CA LEU A 59 -8.29 15.67 6.38
C LEU A 59 -7.32 14.50 6.42
N GLU A 60 -7.88 13.30 6.56
CA GLU A 60 -7.13 12.04 6.60
C GLU A 60 -7.40 11.19 5.37
N VAL A 61 -6.35 10.48 4.92
CA VAL A 61 -6.49 9.53 3.81
C VAL A 61 -7.16 8.27 4.35
N SER A 62 -8.31 7.90 3.78
CA SER A 62 -8.92 6.60 4.04
C SER A 62 -8.07 5.49 3.42
N PHE A 63 -7.32 4.79 4.27
CA PHE A 63 -6.56 3.63 3.83
C PHE A 63 -7.47 2.42 3.63
N LYS A 64 -7.23 1.68 2.54
CA LYS A 64 -7.88 0.40 2.29
C LYS A 64 -7.66 -0.53 3.46
N LYS A 65 -8.76 -1.09 3.99
CA LYS A 65 -8.69 -2.07 5.07
C LYS A 65 -8.13 -3.40 4.54
N ASN A 66 -7.56 -4.22 5.42
CA ASN A 66 -7.03 -5.52 5.04
C ASN A 66 -8.07 -6.44 4.38
N THR A 67 -9.34 -6.29 4.75
CA THR A 67 -10.47 -7.02 4.18
C THR A 67 -10.73 -6.69 2.70
N GLU A 68 -10.11 -5.63 2.16
CA GLU A 68 -10.21 -5.29 0.74
C GLU A 68 -9.19 -6.06 -0.12
N PHE A 69 -8.21 -6.74 0.49
CA PHE A 69 -7.28 -7.58 -0.25
C PHE A 69 -7.83 -9.00 -0.34
N ILE A 70 -7.93 -9.50 -1.57
CA ILE A 70 -8.37 -10.86 -1.83
C ILE A 70 -7.30 -11.82 -1.33
N ILE A 71 -7.66 -12.63 -0.33
CA ILE A 71 -6.83 -13.73 0.16
C ILE A 71 -6.76 -14.76 -0.97
N PRO A 72 -5.55 -15.17 -1.41
CA PRO A 72 -5.42 -16.15 -2.48
C PRO A 72 -5.98 -17.50 -1.99
N GLU A 73 -6.62 -18.24 -2.91
CA GLU A 73 -7.28 -19.51 -2.63
C GLU A 73 -6.35 -20.51 -1.91
N GLU A 74 -5.08 -20.56 -2.31
CA GLU A 74 -4.09 -21.45 -1.69
C GLU A 74 -3.88 -21.14 -0.21
N PHE A 75 -3.95 -19.87 0.18
CA PHE A 75 -3.83 -19.48 1.58
C PHE A 75 -5.13 -19.71 2.35
N GLN A 76 -6.27 -19.46 1.71
CA GLN A 76 -7.58 -19.75 2.26
C GLN A 76 -7.75 -21.24 2.58
N ASN A 77 -7.34 -22.12 1.67
CA ASN A 77 -7.37 -23.57 1.87
C ASN A 77 -6.54 -23.98 3.10
N LYS A 78 -5.37 -23.36 3.33
CA LYS A 78 -4.56 -23.61 4.54
C LYS A 78 -5.19 -23.11 5.82
N PHE A 79 -5.99 -22.04 5.77
CA PHE A 79 -6.78 -21.62 6.93
C PHE A 79 -7.88 -22.62 7.27
N ASP A 80 -8.47 -23.26 6.26
CA ASP A 80 -9.54 -24.22 6.45
C ASP A 80 -8.99 -25.58 6.92
N GLU A 81 -7.79 -25.97 6.46
CA GLU A 81 -7.06 -27.14 6.95
C GLU A 81 -6.49 -26.95 8.37
N ILE A 82 -5.99 -25.75 8.68
CA ILE A 82 -5.26 -25.46 9.92
C ILE A 82 -5.87 -24.22 10.60
N PRO A 83 -6.93 -24.37 11.42
CA PRO A 83 -7.58 -23.25 12.11
C PRO A 83 -6.64 -22.42 12.99
N ALA A 84 -5.58 -23.03 13.54
CA ALA A 84 -4.55 -22.34 14.30
C ALA A 84 -3.76 -21.33 13.46
N LEU A 85 -3.53 -21.64 12.17
CA LEU A 85 -2.87 -20.73 11.24
C LEU A 85 -3.71 -19.49 10.98
N ARG A 86 -5.03 -19.66 10.79
CA ARG A 86 -5.98 -18.53 10.64
C ARG A 86 -5.93 -17.63 11.86
N THR A 87 -6.04 -18.22 13.05
CA THR A 87 -6.03 -17.48 14.32
C THR A 87 -4.72 -16.70 14.49
N ALA A 88 -3.58 -17.34 14.22
CA ALA A 88 -2.27 -16.70 14.31
C ALA A 88 -2.11 -15.56 13.29
N PHE A 89 -2.60 -15.74 12.07
CA PHE A 89 -2.61 -14.71 11.03
C PHE A 89 -3.48 -13.51 11.42
N GLU A 90 -4.71 -13.76 11.89
CA GLU A 90 -5.64 -12.71 12.34
C GLU A 90 -5.11 -11.93 13.54
N ALA A 91 -4.25 -12.54 14.36
CA ALA A 91 -3.56 -11.87 15.47
C ALA A 91 -2.38 -10.99 15.04
N LEU A 92 -1.89 -11.10 13.79
CA LEU A 92 -0.85 -10.21 13.28
C LEU A 92 -1.36 -8.77 13.14
N THR A 93 -0.46 -7.80 13.23
CA THR A 93 -0.83 -6.40 12.96
C THR A 93 -1.33 -6.23 11.53
N PRO A 94 -2.20 -5.23 11.24
CA PRO A 94 -2.74 -5.07 9.90
C PRO A 94 -1.67 -4.95 8.80
N GLY A 95 -0.57 -4.25 9.07
CA GLY A 95 0.55 -4.15 8.14
C GLY A 95 1.21 -5.49 7.81
N ARG A 96 1.37 -6.37 8.81
CA ARG A 96 1.94 -7.72 8.62
C ARG A 96 1.02 -8.63 7.82
N GLN A 97 -0.27 -8.62 8.13
CA GLN A 97 -1.27 -9.36 7.35
C GLN A 97 -1.25 -8.94 5.88
N ARG A 98 -1.26 -7.62 5.63
CA ARG A 98 -1.22 -7.06 4.28
C ARG A 98 0.04 -7.48 3.52
N ALA A 99 1.21 -7.46 4.17
CA ALA A 99 2.46 -7.87 3.56
C ALA A 99 2.41 -9.33 3.09
N TYR A 100 1.88 -10.24 3.92
CA TYR A 100 1.70 -11.64 3.54
C TYR A 100 0.70 -11.81 2.40
N ILE A 101 -0.48 -11.18 2.46
CA ILE A 101 -1.48 -11.29 1.38
C ILE A 101 -0.88 -10.80 0.05
N LEU A 102 -0.21 -9.65 0.05
CA LEU A 102 0.40 -9.11 -1.16
C LEU A 102 1.49 -10.05 -1.70
N TYR A 103 2.37 -10.55 -0.82
CA TYR A 103 3.44 -11.47 -1.21
C TYR A 103 2.92 -12.81 -1.74
N PHE A 104 1.84 -13.36 -1.16
CA PHE A 104 1.24 -14.60 -1.64
C PHE A 104 0.45 -14.42 -2.94
N SER A 105 -0.16 -13.24 -3.15
CA SER A 105 -0.95 -12.95 -4.35
C SER A 105 -0.12 -12.48 -5.56
N GLU A 106 1.13 -12.04 -5.35
CA GLU A 106 2.01 -11.54 -6.42
C GLU A 106 2.29 -12.55 -7.55
N PRO A 107 2.60 -13.84 -7.30
CA PRO A 107 2.85 -14.79 -8.38
C PRO A 107 1.59 -15.09 -9.20
N LYS A 108 1.74 -15.26 -10.52
CA LYS A 108 0.63 -15.68 -11.38
C LYS A 108 0.34 -17.19 -11.35
N GLN A 109 1.35 -17.99 -11.01
CA GLN A 109 1.25 -19.45 -10.97
C GLN A 109 0.81 -19.93 -9.58
N SER A 110 -0.26 -20.72 -9.54
CA SER A 110 -0.84 -21.28 -8.31
C SER A 110 0.19 -22.03 -7.45
N LYS A 111 0.98 -22.93 -8.06
CA LYS A 111 2.06 -23.67 -7.39
C LYS A 111 3.08 -22.77 -6.68
N THR A 112 3.37 -21.61 -7.25
CA THR A 112 4.28 -20.63 -6.63
C THR A 112 3.63 -19.92 -5.44
N ARG A 113 2.31 -19.69 -5.48
CA ARG A 113 1.58 -19.16 -4.33
C ARG A 113 1.54 -20.17 -3.19
N GLU A 114 1.20 -21.42 -3.50
CA GLU A 114 1.15 -22.52 -2.54
C GLU A 114 2.51 -22.71 -1.83
N SER A 115 3.59 -22.83 -2.59
CA SER A 115 4.94 -22.95 -2.00
C SER A 115 5.35 -21.74 -1.16
N ARG A 116 4.93 -20.51 -1.52
CA ARG A 116 5.15 -19.32 -0.67
C ARG A 116 4.34 -19.43 0.63
N VAL A 117 3.06 -19.79 0.57
CA VAL A 117 2.22 -19.98 1.76
C VAL A 117 2.86 -21.00 2.69
N GLU A 118 3.16 -22.19 2.18
CA GLU A 118 3.72 -23.30 2.97
C GLU A 118 5.02 -22.91 3.66
N LYS A 119 5.92 -22.23 2.93
CA LYS A 119 7.21 -21.76 3.47
C LYS A 119 7.05 -20.86 4.69
N TYR A 120 6.01 -20.01 4.72
CA TYR A 120 5.85 -19.00 5.76
C TYR A 120 4.84 -19.37 6.85
N MET A 121 4.19 -20.55 6.79
CA MET A 121 3.22 -20.98 7.82
C MET A 121 3.81 -20.98 9.23
N GLN A 122 5.02 -21.52 9.40
CA GLN A 122 5.67 -21.58 10.72
C GLN A 122 5.99 -20.19 11.26
N GLN A 123 6.30 -19.24 10.38
CA GLN A 123 6.57 -17.86 10.77
C GLN A 123 5.29 -17.14 11.24
N ILE A 124 4.18 -17.36 10.51
CA ILE A 124 2.86 -16.85 10.89
C ILE A 124 2.40 -17.44 12.22
N LEU A 125 2.55 -18.77 12.40
CA LEU A 125 2.24 -19.45 13.67
C LEU A 125 3.09 -18.91 14.83
N GLY A 126 4.33 -18.48 14.56
CA GLY A 126 5.19 -17.80 15.52
C GLY A 126 4.89 -16.32 15.74
N GLY A 127 3.83 -15.76 15.13
CA GLY A 127 3.44 -14.36 15.27
C GLY A 127 4.38 -13.36 14.57
N LYS A 128 5.23 -13.83 13.66
CA LYS A 128 6.22 -13.02 12.95
C LYS A 128 5.66 -12.50 11.61
N GLY A 129 6.09 -11.31 11.21
CA GLY A 129 5.83 -10.75 9.89
C GLY A 129 6.79 -11.28 8.83
N LEU A 130 6.49 -11.02 7.55
CA LEU A 130 7.23 -11.55 6.39
C LEU A 130 8.75 -11.29 6.41
N ASN A 131 9.18 -10.17 7.01
CA ASN A 131 10.57 -9.72 7.03
C ASN A 131 11.21 -9.78 8.45
N ASP A 132 10.57 -10.46 9.40
CA ASP A 132 11.07 -10.63 10.77
C ASP A 132 11.94 -11.89 10.96
#